data_AF-A0A972X3A9-F1
#
_entry.id   AF-A0A972X3A9-F1
#
_cell.length_a   1.000
_cell.length_b   1.000
_cell.length_c   1.000
_cell.angle_alpha   90.00
_cell.angle_beta   90.00
_cell.angle_gamma   90.00
#
_symmetry.space_group_name_H-M   'P 1'
#
loop_
_entity.id
_entity.type
_entity.pdbx_description
1 polymer ?
#
loop_
_entity_poly.entity_id
_entity_poly.type
_entity_poly.pdbx_seq_one_letter_code
_entity_poly.pdbx_strand_id
1 'polypeptide(L)'
;MLKVREGFLLGLAPDSQKGSPCAECVEFWLQDRKVAVEKMPLSNLTVRRELIPELLLENQSHIFYEIDLDGTYTRLEALVYPHPRCTCEKTNYVAPSEITKRTNFAFSPLTHIKVARFGTPDGNLWLASATGEAPLSGETFTSYGVDRDKEVSRSKAVDEWMKRCVVLDLPRRLARGESVPAEVLQTGNVELITRFLPKQSQFEGMGVGANKEEATLDALFSLAKVRTLKKYSSMMKNPMLVVGANNWMRTKVPFYLLQQYDLHLLFYPNSTQAWVVGLAAFSRQRLEEKPVFAFGAEADINKAIDQVFCKIVEMLRPSEPETEIPRIPNEHPKGHGSKLHMWWTHWIYRCPKISLKDVLHLEAYPRSLEHWRNYFRDGQDLVSVLSVNNHYLPSQIRTLVKLKLSSTDLIQSVPNINGIGTWNDFRDALA
;
A
#
# COMPACT_ATOMS: atom_id res chain seq x y z
N MET A 1 -23.61 25.38 -1.64
CA MET A 1 -24.34 24.80 -0.50
C MET A 1 -25.16 23.63 -1.01
N LEU A 2 -25.12 22.50 -0.31
CA LEU A 2 -25.96 21.34 -0.59
C LEU A 2 -26.93 21.17 0.59
N LYS A 3 -28.22 20.95 0.32
CA LYS A 3 -29.16 20.50 1.35
C LYS A 3 -29.10 18.99 1.42
N VAL A 4 -28.97 18.47 2.63
CA VAL A 4 -29.06 17.04 2.96
C VAL A 4 -30.34 16.81 3.78
N ARG A 5 -30.71 15.55 4.01
CA ARG A 5 -31.97 15.19 4.67
C ARG A 5 -32.19 15.91 6.01
N GLU A 6 -31.14 16.05 6.80
CA GLU A 6 -31.20 16.53 8.19
C GLU A 6 -30.60 17.94 8.39
N GLY A 7 -30.24 18.63 7.30
CA GLY A 7 -29.57 19.91 7.38
C GLY A 7 -28.93 20.40 6.09
N PHE A 8 -27.80 21.08 6.22
CA PHE A 8 -27.05 21.69 5.13
C PHE A 8 -25.58 21.32 5.20
N LEU A 9 -24.97 21.04 4.04
CA LEU A 9 -23.53 20.96 3.87
C LEU A 9 -23.06 22.26 3.20
N LEU A 10 -22.30 23.05 3.95
CA LEU A 10 -21.74 24.33 3.52
C LEU A 10 -20.23 24.18 3.35
N GLY A 11 -19.68 24.62 2.22
CA GLY A 11 -18.25 24.56 1.95
C GLY A 11 -17.89 25.43 0.75
N LEU A 12 -16.59 25.69 0.59
CA LEU A 12 -16.05 26.37 -0.59
C LEU A 12 -15.74 25.34 -1.67
N ALA A 13 -16.07 25.65 -2.91
CA ALA A 13 -15.68 24.82 -4.04
C ALA A 13 -15.23 25.72 -5.19
N PRO A 14 -14.19 25.34 -5.96
CA PRO A 14 -13.88 26.00 -7.21
C PRO A 14 -15.06 25.88 -8.19
N ASP A 15 -15.11 26.82 -9.11
CA ASP A 15 -15.95 26.75 -10.30
C ASP A 15 -15.63 25.45 -11.07
N SER A 16 -16.66 24.75 -11.55
CA SER A 16 -16.49 23.50 -12.30
C SER A 16 -15.63 23.69 -13.55
N GLN A 17 -15.63 24.89 -14.14
CA GLN A 17 -14.75 25.22 -15.27
C GLN A 17 -13.30 25.50 -14.86
N LYS A 18 -13.03 25.77 -13.58
CA LYS A 18 -11.70 26.18 -13.10
C LYS A 18 -10.89 25.04 -12.51
N GLY A 19 -11.52 24.11 -11.80
CA GLY A 19 -10.76 23.03 -11.15
C GLY A 19 -11.58 22.09 -10.27
N SER A 20 -10.95 21.00 -9.84
CA SER A 20 -11.45 20.11 -8.79
C SER A 20 -10.76 20.41 -7.44
N PRO A 21 -11.41 20.15 -6.30
CA PRO A 21 -12.75 19.56 -6.15
C PRO A 21 -13.89 20.58 -6.24
N CYS A 22 -14.75 20.50 -7.27
CA CYS A 22 -15.92 21.38 -7.41
C CYS A 22 -17.16 20.86 -6.66
N ALA A 23 -18.22 21.67 -6.59
CA ALA A 23 -19.46 21.30 -5.90
C ALA A 23 -20.13 20.03 -6.48
N GLU A 24 -19.98 19.77 -7.78
CA GLU A 24 -20.46 18.53 -8.41
C GLU A 24 -19.68 17.29 -7.97
N CYS A 25 -18.36 17.41 -7.73
CA CYS A 25 -17.59 16.28 -7.20
C CYS A 25 -18.15 15.85 -5.84
N VAL A 26 -18.43 16.81 -4.96
CA VAL A 26 -19.01 16.56 -3.62
C VAL A 26 -20.39 15.94 -3.74
N GLU A 27 -21.24 16.49 -4.61
CA GLU A 27 -22.58 15.98 -4.87
C GLU A 27 -22.56 14.52 -5.34
N PHE A 28 -21.73 14.18 -6.33
CA PHE A 28 -21.64 12.81 -6.82
C PHE A 28 -21.12 11.84 -5.77
N TRP A 29 -20.13 12.23 -4.97
CA TRP A 29 -19.68 11.39 -3.85
C TRP A 29 -20.80 11.12 -2.85
N LEU A 30 -21.62 12.12 -2.52
CA LEU A 30 -22.78 11.94 -1.63
C LEU A 30 -23.84 11.02 -2.26
N GLN A 31 -24.11 11.16 -3.55
CA GLN A 31 -25.02 10.28 -4.29
C GLN A 31 -24.53 8.83 -4.29
N ASP A 32 -23.23 8.60 -4.50
CA ASP A 32 -22.62 7.26 -4.45
C ASP A 32 -22.73 6.63 -3.05
N ARG A 33 -22.80 7.45 -1.99
CA ARG A 33 -23.11 7.03 -0.62
C ARG A 33 -24.60 6.94 -0.31
N LYS A 34 -25.48 7.09 -1.31
CA LYS A 34 -26.95 7.10 -1.17
C LYS A 34 -27.46 8.19 -0.22
N VAL A 35 -26.72 9.29 -0.10
CA VAL A 35 -27.16 10.48 0.63
C VAL A 35 -28.00 11.33 -0.31
N ALA A 36 -29.25 11.60 0.07
CA ALA A 36 -30.11 12.50 -0.69
C ALA A 36 -29.57 13.94 -0.60
N VAL A 37 -29.27 14.53 -1.75
CA VAL A 37 -28.67 15.86 -1.88
C VAL A 37 -29.42 16.72 -2.88
N GLU A 38 -29.59 17.99 -2.54
CA GLU A 38 -30.18 19.00 -3.41
C GLU A 38 -29.29 20.25 -3.42
N LYS A 39 -28.90 20.73 -4.60
CA LYS A 39 -28.20 22.02 -4.73
C LYS A 39 -29.14 23.15 -4.39
N MET A 40 -28.73 24.02 -3.47
CA MET A 40 -29.55 25.15 -3.03
C MET A 40 -28.78 26.47 -3.03
N PRO A 41 -29.44 27.59 -3.38
CA PRO A 41 -28.83 28.90 -3.28
C PRO A 41 -28.59 29.27 -1.81
N LEU A 42 -27.50 30.00 -1.56
CA LEU A 42 -27.08 30.39 -0.21
C LEU A 42 -28.12 31.21 0.55
N SER A 43 -29.00 31.91 -0.19
CA SER A 43 -30.16 32.64 0.36
C SER A 43 -31.03 31.78 1.27
N ASN A 44 -31.06 30.46 1.03
CA ASN A 44 -31.93 29.54 1.74
C ASN A 44 -31.29 29.00 3.03
N LEU A 45 -30.03 29.32 3.31
CA LEU A 45 -29.44 29.06 4.62
C LEU A 45 -30.01 30.06 5.62
N THR A 46 -30.91 29.61 6.50
CA THR A 46 -31.54 30.45 7.53
C THR A 46 -30.88 30.34 8.90
N VAL A 47 -30.08 29.30 9.12
CA VAL A 47 -29.36 29.00 10.36
C VAL A 47 -27.86 29.11 10.16
N ARG A 48 -27.12 29.50 11.21
CA ARG A 48 -25.64 29.53 11.23
C ARG A 48 -24.98 30.28 10.06
N ARG A 49 -25.59 31.37 9.59
CA ARG A 49 -25.06 32.20 8.48
C ARG A 49 -23.69 32.80 8.79
N GLU A 50 -23.37 32.98 10.06
CA GLU A 50 -22.08 33.49 10.53
C GLU A 50 -20.89 32.56 10.20
N LEU A 51 -21.13 31.30 9.81
CA LEU A 51 -20.09 30.38 9.34
C LEU A 51 -19.60 30.70 7.91
N ILE A 52 -20.32 31.52 7.13
CA ILE A 52 -19.92 31.90 5.77
C ILE A 52 -18.62 32.72 5.77
N PRO A 53 -18.50 33.82 6.57
CA PRO A 53 -17.23 34.52 6.74
C PRO A 53 -16.08 33.60 7.17
N GLU A 54 -16.32 32.65 8.07
CA GLU A 54 -15.28 31.72 8.53
C GLU A 54 -14.75 30.85 7.38
N LEU A 55 -15.64 30.26 6.58
CA LEU A 55 -15.24 29.48 5.41
C LEU A 55 -14.42 30.33 4.42
N LEU A 56 -14.85 31.57 4.17
CA LEU A 56 -14.14 32.49 3.27
C LEU A 56 -12.75 32.86 3.80
N LEU A 57 -12.57 32.96 5.12
CA LEU A 57 -11.28 33.18 5.75
C LEU A 57 -10.37 31.95 5.67
N GLU A 58 -10.92 30.75 5.83
CA GLU A 58 -10.17 29.50 5.67
C GLU A 58 -9.74 29.26 4.22
N ASN A 59 -10.57 29.68 3.24
CA ASN A 59 -10.29 29.64 1.81
C ASN A 59 -9.80 28.25 1.31
N GLN A 60 -10.40 27.17 1.81
CA GLN A 60 -9.96 25.80 1.52
C GLN A 60 -11.15 24.92 1.09
N SER A 61 -11.07 24.32 -0.10
CA SER A 61 -12.14 23.50 -0.71
C SER A 61 -12.34 22.10 -0.10
N HIS A 62 -11.61 21.83 0.97
CA HIS A 62 -11.59 20.57 1.70
C HIS A 62 -12.25 20.67 3.07
N ILE A 63 -12.73 21.85 3.43
CA ILE A 63 -13.40 22.09 4.70
C ILE A 63 -14.88 22.33 4.44
N PHE A 64 -15.70 21.62 5.22
CA PHE A 64 -17.14 21.74 5.20
C PHE A 64 -17.66 21.97 6.61
N TYR A 65 -18.80 22.65 6.69
CA TYR A 65 -19.66 22.65 7.85
C TYR A 65 -20.92 21.85 7.52
N GLU A 66 -21.14 20.78 8.26
CA GLU A 66 -22.43 20.11 8.34
C GLU A 66 -23.25 20.85 9.40
N ILE A 67 -24.39 21.41 9.01
CA ILE A 67 -25.23 22.28 9.82
C ILE A 67 -26.60 21.63 9.93
N ASP A 68 -26.98 21.20 11.12
CA ASP A 68 -28.26 20.59 11.37
C ASP A 68 -29.38 21.63 11.41
N LEU A 69 -30.63 21.18 11.24
CA LEU A 69 -31.80 22.07 11.24
C LEU A 69 -32.01 22.80 12.58
N ASP A 70 -31.49 22.28 13.68
CA ASP A 70 -31.52 22.91 15.00
C ASP A 70 -30.42 23.97 15.22
N GLY A 71 -29.52 24.15 14.25
CA GLY A 71 -28.41 25.09 14.30
C GLY A 71 -27.15 24.56 14.98
N THR A 72 -27.11 23.29 15.38
CA THR A 72 -25.85 22.63 15.70
C THR A 72 -25.03 22.43 14.41
N TYR A 73 -23.70 22.38 14.54
CA TYR A 73 -22.84 22.21 13.38
C TYR A 73 -21.58 21.41 13.72
N THR A 74 -21.08 20.70 12.71
CA THR A 74 -19.83 19.95 12.75
C THR A 74 -18.89 20.42 11.65
N ARG A 75 -17.66 20.76 12.01
CA ARG A 75 -16.59 21.05 11.05
C ARG A 75 -15.97 19.77 10.54
N LEU A 76 -16.02 19.56 9.23
CA LEU A 76 -15.50 18.40 8.54
C LEU A 76 -14.24 18.78 7.76
N GLU A 77 -13.10 18.21 8.14
CA GLU A 77 -11.87 18.22 7.33
C GLU A 77 -11.89 17.00 6.42
N ALA A 78 -12.28 17.18 5.17
CA ALA A 78 -12.48 16.06 4.25
C ALA A 78 -11.54 16.16 3.04
N LEU A 79 -10.81 15.07 2.76
CA LEU A 79 -10.07 14.96 1.53
C LEU A 79 -11.04 14.65 0.40
N VAL A 80 -11.23 15.61 -0.50
CA VAL A 80 -12.19 15.52 -1.60
C VAL A 80 -11.44 15.11 -2.85
N TYR A 81 -11.78 13.97 -3.42
CA TYR A 81 -11.19 13.48 -4.65
C TYR A 81 -11.98 14.01 -5.84
N PRO A 82 -11.33 14.20 -7.00
CA PRO A 82 -12.03 14.45 -8.25
C PRO A 82 -12.94 13.26 -8.58
N HIS A 83 -14.23 13.51 -8.76
CA HIS A 83 -15.19 12.45 -9.03
C HIS A 83 -15.10 11.98 -10.50
N PRO A 84 -15.08 10.65 -10.79
CA PRO A 84 -15.07 10.10 -12.15
C PRO A 84 -16.15 10.67 -13.08
N ARG A 85 -17.39 10.75 -12.58
CA ARG A 85 -18.57 11.29 -13.28
C ARG A 85 -18.60 12.82 -13.45
N CYS A 86 -17.74 13.57 -12.77
CA CYS A 86 -17.73 15.03 -12.87
C CYS A 86 -16.97 15.50 -14.13
N THR A 87 -17.48 16.56 -14.76
CA THR A 87 -16.92 17.18 -15.96
C THR A 87 -15.94 18.32 -15.67
N CYS A 88 -15.67 18.61 -14.40
CA CYS A 88 -14.76 19.69 -14.03
C CYS A 88 -13.32 19.45 -14.52
N GLU A 89 -12.53 20.53 -14.62
CA GLU A 89 -11.11 20.45 -14.94
C GLU A 89 -10.32 19.75 -13.83
N LYS A 90 -9.92 18.49 -14.04
CA LYS A 90 -9.29 17.68 -12.99
C LYS A 90 -7.77 17.85 -12.93
N THR A 91 -7.16 18.45 -13.96
CA THR A 91 -5.70 18.72 -13.96
C THR A 91 -5.31 19.77 -12.93
N ASN A 92 -6.21 20.72 -12.66
CA ASN A 92 -6.03 21.81 -11.69
C ASN A 92 -6.47 21.43 -10.27
N TYR A 93 -6.28 20.17 -9.88
CA TYR A 93 -6.62 19.73 -8.53
C TYR A 93 -5.80 20.48 -7.48
N VAL A 94 -6.49 21.08 -6.51
CA VAL A 94 -5.87 21.74 -5.35
C VAL A 94 -6.03 20.83 -4.15
N ALA A 95 -4.91 20.35 -3.59
CA ALA A 95 -4.91 19.54 -2.37
C ALA A 95 -5.14 20.41 -1.12
N PRO A 96 -5.58 19.80 0.01
CA PRO A 96 -5.55 20.49 1.29
C PRO A 96 -4.10 20.86 1.66
N SER A 97 -3.95 21.94 2.43
CA SER A 97 -2.66 22.41 2.96
C SER A 97 -1.95 21.34 3.80
N GLU A 98 -2.71 20.61 4.62
CA GLU A 98 -2.22 19.50 5.43
C GLU A 98 -3.25 18.35 5.47
N ILE A 99 -2.75 17.12 5.52
CA ILE A 99 -3.57 15.94 5.83
C ILE A 99 -3.33 15.61 7.31
N THR A 100 -4.34 15.83 8.14
CA THR A 100 -4.26 15.69 9.60
C THR A 100 -4.88 14.38 10.06
N LYS A 101 -4.75 14.07 11.35
CA LYS A 101 -5.43 12.92 12.00
C LYS A 101 -6.97 13.02 11.91
N ARG A 102 -7.50 14.24 11.72
CA ARG A 102 -8.94 14.53 11.60
C ARG A 102 -9.43 14.43 10.16
N THR A 103 -8.53 14.33 9.18
CA THR A 103 -8.91 14.19 7.79
C THR A 103 -9.74 12.92 7.59
N ASN A 104 -10.95 13.10 7.10
CA ASN A 104 -11.84 12.03 6.70
C ASN A 104 -11.81 11.84 5.17
N PHE A 105 -12.29 10.68 4.73
CA PHE A 105 -12.27 10.23 3.34
C PHE A 105 -13.69 10.10 2.78
N ALA A 106 -14.65 10.84 3.33
CA ALA A 106 -16.06 10.74 2.95
C ALA A 106 -16.30 11.07 1.47
N PHE A 107 -15.55 12.02 0.91
CA PHE A 107 -15.63 12.42 -0.50
C PHE A 107 -14.51 11.80 -1.33
N SER A 108 -14.36 10.48 -1.22
CA SER A 108 -13.32 9.73 -1.92
C SER A 108 -13.84 8.36 -2.38
N PRO A 109 -13.08 7.66 -3.25
CA PRO A 109 -13.39 6.28 -3.64
C PRO A 109 -13.29 5.27 -2.48
N LEU A 110 -12.74 5.65 -1.33
CA LEU A 110 -12.68 4.81 -0.13
C LEU A 110 -14.02 4.77 0.59
N THR A 111 -14.71 3.62 0.54
CA THR A 111 -15.99 3.41 1.21
C THR A 111 -15.85 3.35 2.73
N HIS A 112 -14.82 2.64 3.22
CA HIS A 112 -14.60 2.43 4.65
C HIS A 112 -13.12 2.44 5.02
N ILE A 113 -12.82 3.03 6.17
CA ILE A 113 -11.54 2.85 6.86
C ILE A 113 -11.83 2.35 8.26
N LYS A 114 -11.49 1.09 8.54
CA LYS A 114 -11.60 0.50 9.88
C LYS A 114 -10.21 0.42 10.51
N VAL A 115 -10.14 0.49 11.83
CA VAL A 115 -8.88 0.36 12.56
C VAL A 115 -9.07 -0.50 13.79
N ALA A 116 -8.29 -1.57 13.90
CA ALA A 116 -8.28 -2.50 15.03
C ALA A 116 -6.97 -2.36 15.82
N ARG A 117 -7.06 -2.52 17.14
CA ARG A 117 -5.90 -2.48 18.05
C ARG A 117 -5.52 -3.89 18.49
N PHE A 118 -4.23 -4.20 18.39
CA PHE A 118 -3.63 -5.43 18.91
C PHE A 118 -2.57 -5.09 19.94
N GLY A 119 -2.69 -5.64 21.15
CA GLY A 119 -1.69 -5.49 22.20
C GLY A 119 -0.50 -6.41 21.97
N THR A 120 0.71 -5.88 22.17
CA THR A 120 1.97 -6.62 22.25
C THR A 120 2.70 -6.22 23.54
N PRO A 121 3.66 -7.02 24.04
CA PRO A 121 4.46 -6.61 25.19
C PRO A 121 5.22 -5.28 24.99
N ASP A 122 5.61 -4.94 23.75
CA ASP A 122 6.29 -3.67 23.43
C ASP A 122 5.33 -2.50 23.16
N GLY A 123 4.02 -2.71 23.28
CA GLY A 123 3.00 -1.69 23.06
C GLY A 123 1.93 -2.09 22.06
N ASN A 124 1.16 -1.11 21.60
CA ASN A 124 0.06 -1.36 20.68
C ASN A 124 0.55 -1.42 19.23
N LEU A 125 -0.04 -2.33 18.46
CA LEU A 125 -0.07 -2.31 17.00
C LEU A 125 -1.48 -1.98 16.55
N TRP A 126 -1.59 -1.14 15.54
CA TRP A 126 -2.85 -0.78 14.90
C TRP A 126 -2.88 -1.36 13.50
N LEU A 127 -3.91 -2.15 13.20
CA LEU A 127 -4.21 -2.63 11.86
C LEU A 127 -5.33 -1.77 11.29
N ALA A 128 -5.01 -0.97 10.30
CA ALA A 128 -6.01 -0.26 9.51
C ALA A 128 -6.35 -1.08 8.26
N SER A 129 -7.62 -1.06 7.87
CA SER A 129 -8.08 -1.50 6.57
C SER A 129 -8.68 -0.32 5.81
N ALA A 130 -8.36 -0.21 4.53
CA ALA A 130 -8.92 0.78 3.62
C ALA A 130 -9.62 0.02 2.48
N THR A 131 -10.94 0.14 2.43
CA THR A 131 -11.79 -0.48 1.41
C THR A 131 -12.31 0.60 0.48
N GLY A 132 -12.23 0.36 -0.82
CA GLY A 132 -12.69 1.31 -1.82
C GLY A 132 -12.66 0.73 -3.23
N GLU A 133 -13.20 1.51 -4.16
CA GLU A 133 -13.28 1.17 -5.58
C GLU A 133 -12.16 1.85 -6.37
N ALA A 134 -11.47 1.09 -7.22
CA ALA A 134 -10.48 1.69 -8.12
C ALA A 134 -11.18 2.61 -9.15
N PRO A 135 -10.79 3.89 -9.26
CA PRO A 135 -11.58 4.91 -9.96
C PRO A 135 -11.89 4.62 -11.43
N LEU A 136 -11.01 3.92 -12.15
CA LEU A 136 -11.25 3.57 -13.55
C LEU A 136 -11.71 2.13 -13.72
N SER A 137 -11.22 1.22 -12.87
CA SER A 137 -11.53 -0.19 -13.03
C SER A 137 -12.93 -0.57 -12.55
N GLY A 138 -13.42 0.16 -11.55
CA GLY A 138 -14.64 -0.13 -10.80
C GLY A 138 -14.50 -1.31 -9.84
N GLU A 139 -13.28 -1.83 -9.65
CA GLU A 139 -13.04 -3.00 -8.82
C GLU A 139 -12.91 -2.58 -7.35
N THR A 140 -13.73 -3.20 -6.48
CA THR A 140 -13.67 -2.97 -5.03
C THR A 140 -12.69 -3.94 -4.38
N PHE A 141 -11.79 -3.41 -3.56
CA PHE A 141 -10.87 -4.23 -2.78
C PHE A 141 -10.51 -3.55 -1.45
N THR A 142 -9.94 -4.35 -0.56
CA THR A 142 -9.44 -3.90 0.75
C THR A 142 -7.94 -4.02 0.81
N SER A 143 -7.29 -2.94 1.23
CA SER A 143 -5.85 -2.92 1.54
C SER A 143 -5.67 -2.71 3.03
N TYR A 144 -4.49 -3.05 3.53
CA TYR A 144 -4.19 -3.03 4.96
C TYR A 144 -2.90 -2.26 5.20
N GLY A 145 -2.78 -1.70 6.39
CA GLY A 145 -1.56 -1.10 6.90
C GLY A 145 -1.45 -1.39 8.38
N VAL A 146 -0.24 -1.71 8.83
CA VAL A 146 0.07 -1.88 10.25
C VAL A 146 1.18 -0.93 10.70
N ASP A 147 0.98 -0.33 11.87
CA ASP A 147 1.97 0.50 12.55
C ASP A 147 1.72 0.57 14.06
N ARG A 148 2.66 1.12 14.83
CA ARG A 148 2.50 1.41 16.26
C ARG A 148 1.66 2.67 16.51
N ASP A 149 1.63 3.61 15.56
CA ASP A 149 0.71 4.75 15.58
C ASP A 149 -0.54 4.48 14.73
N LYS A 150 -1.71 4.81 15.29
CA LYS A 150 -3.01 4.57 14.65
C LYS A 150 -3.14 5.27 13.30
N GLU A 151 -2.61 6.47 13.17
CA GLU A 151 -2.77 7.33 12.01
C GLU A 151 -1.73 7.03 10.92
N VAL A 152 -0.53 6.63 11.33
CA VAL A 152 0.46 6.05 10.41
C VAL A 152 -0.08 4.74 9.81
N SER A 153 -0.71 3.89 10.62
CA SER A 153 -1.38 2.68 10.15
C SER A 153 -2.49 2.98 9.12
N ARG A 154 -3.36 3.96 9.40
CA ARG A 154 -4.39 4.45 8.44
C ARG A 154 -3.76 4.94 7.14
N SER A 155 -2.71 5.75 7.23
CA SER A 155 -2.02 6.30 6.06
C SER A 155 -1.42 5.19 5.20
N LYS A 156 -0.75 4.21 5.81
CA LYS A 156 -0.21 3.03 5.12
C LYS A 156 -1.31 2.23 4.40
N ALA A 157 -2.47 2.02 5.03
CA ALA A 157 -3.56 1.29 4.39
C ALA A 157 -4.10 2.02 3.15
N VAL A 158 -4.19 3.35 3.21
CA VAL A 158 -4.60 4.20 2.07
C VAL A 158 -3.53 4.20 0.98
N ASP A 159 -2.26 4.32 1.36
CA ASP A 159 -1.11 4.30 0.44
C ASP A 159 -1.04 2.97 -0.34
N GLU A 160 -1.22 1.83 0.34
CA GLU A 160 -1.30 0.50 -0.29
C GLU A 160 -2.56 0.35 -1.17
N TRP A 161 -3.68 0.94 -0.75
CA TRP A 161 -4.88 1.00 -1.59
C TRP A 161 -4.66 1.78 -2.89
N MET A 162 -3.95 2.92 -2.83
CA MET A 162 -3.61 3.70 -4.02
C MET A 162 -2.65 2.95 -4.95
N LYS A 163 -1.64 2.26 -4.40
CA LYS A 163 -0.74 1.40 -5.20
C LYS A 163 -1.53 0.35 -5.97
N ARG A 164 -2.48 -0.32 -5.32
CA ARG A 164 -3.35 -1.33 -5.95
C ARG A 164 -4.28 -0.72 -6.99
N CYS A 165 -4.86 0.46 -6.75
CA CYS A 165 -5.63 1.17 -7.78
C CYS A 165 -4.81 1.38 -9.05
N VAL A 166 -3.57 1.85 -8.91
CA VAL A 166 -2.68 2.07 -10.05
C VAL A 166 -2.38 0.77 -10.80
N VAL A 167 -2.13 -0.33 -10.09
CA VAL A 167 -1.87 -1.64 -10.73
C VAL A 167 -3.05 -2.09 -11.58
N LEU A 168 -4.28 -1.87 -11.11
CA LEU A 168 -5.51 -2.23 -11.83
C LEU A 168 -5.83 -1.26 -12.99
N ASP A 169 -5.62 0.04 -12.77
CA ASP A 169 -6.05 1.09 -13.68
C ASP A 169 -5.03 1.39 -14.78
N LEU A 170 -3.73 1.23 -14.52
CA LEU A 170 -2.66 1.58 -15.47
C LEU A 170 -2.77 0.84 -16.81
N PRO A 171 -3.06 -0.48 -16.87
CA PRO A 171 -3.25 -1.16 -18.15
C PRO A 171 -4.43 -0.59 -18.95
N ARG A 172 -5.53 -0.21 -18.28
CA ARG A 172 -6.73 0.36 -18.93
C ARG A 172 -6.44 1.76 -19.47
N ARG A 173 -5.70 2.57 -18.73
CA ARG A 173 -5.24 3.91 -19.13
C ARG A 173 -4.40 3.88 -20.40
N LEU A 174 -3.39 3.02 -20.42
CA LEU A 174 -2.50 2.85 -21.58
C LEU A 174 -3.26 2.28 -22.79
N ALA A 175 -4.21 1.37 -22.57
CA ALA A 175 -5.07 0.85 -23.65
C ALA A 175 -5.97 1.94 -24.28
N ARG A 176 -6.30 3.00 -23.52
CA ARG A 176 -7.02 4.19 -24.01
C ARG A 176 -6.10 5.21 -24.70
N GLY A 177 -4.81 4.91 -24.84
CA GLY A 177 -3.83 5.77 -25.49
C GLY A 177 -3.20 6.83 -24.59
N GLU A 178 -3.38 6.75 -23.27
CA GLU A 178 -2.70 7.65 -22.33
C GLU A 178 -1.18 7.44 -22.40
N SER A 179 -0.41 8.52 -22.45
CA SER A 179 1.05 8.49 -22.37
C SER A 179 1.53 8.71 -20.95
N VAL A 180 2.38 7.82 -20.44
CA VAL A 180 2.94 7.92 -19.08
C VAL A 180 4.41 8.33 -19.17
N PRO A 181 4.84 9.41 -18.49
CA PRO A 181 6.23 9.83 -18.48
C PRO A 181 7.09 8.82 -17.72
N ALA A 182 8.20 8.42 -18.34
CA ALA A 182 9.19 7.50 -17.79
C ALA A 182 10.56 8.15 -17.80
N GLU A 183 11.19 8.25 -16.63
CA GLU A 183 12.55 8.79 -16.48
C GLU A 183 13.52 7.63 -16.27
N VAL A 184 14.63 7.60 -17.01
CA VAL A 184 15.72 6.64 -16.75
C VAL A 184 16.48 7.10 -15.52
N LEU A 185 16.44 6.33 -14.44
CA LEU A 185 17.01 6.70 -13.13
C LEU A 185 18.50 7.12 -13.24
N GLN A 186 19.29 6.38 -14.02
CA GLN A 186 20.72 6.58 -14.16
C GLN A 186 21.12 7.89 -14.87
N THR A 187 20.34 8.30 -15.87
CA THR A 187 20.68 9.41 -16.78
C THR A 187 19.78 10.63 -16.61
N GLY A 188 18.58 10.46 -16.04
CA GLY A 188 17.54 11.48 -15.98
C GLY A 188 16.81 11.69 -17.31
N ASN A 189 17.11 10.90 -18.36
CA ASN A 189 16.45 11.03 -19.65
C ASN A 189 14.97 10.67 -19.53
N VAL A 190 14.10 11.50 -20.10
CA VAL A 190 12.65 11.29 -20.06
C VAL A 190 12.16 10.78 -21.41
N GLU A 191 11.44 9.66 -21.37
CA GLU A 191 10.76 9.04 -22.49
C GLU A 191 9.25 8.95 -22.20
N LEU A 192 8.43 9.00 -23.24
CA LEU A 192 6.97 8.85 -23.11
C LEU A 192 6.57 7.41 -23.45
N ILE A 193 6.06 6.69 -22.47
CA ILE A 193 5.53 5.34 -22.67
C ILE A 193 4.08 5.45 -23.12
N THR A 194 3.82 5.07 -24.37
CA THR A 194 2.48 5.11 -24.99
C THR A 194 1.83 3.73 -25.12
N ARG A 195 2.58 2.64 -24.94
CA ARG A 195 2.07 1.26 -25.03
C ARG A 195 2.73 0.36 -23.98
N PHE A 196 1.93 -0.53 -23.39
CA PHE A 196 2.47 -1.55 -22.51
C PHE A 196 3.13 -2.63 -23.38
N LEU A 197 4.46 -2.74 -23.32
CA LEU A 197 5.17 -3.88 -23.90
C LEU A 197 4.67 -5.15 -23.17
N PRO A 198 4.26 -6.21 -23.91
CA PRO A 198 3.75 -7.43 -23.31
C PRO A 198 4.80 -8.09 -22.41
N LYS A 199 4.29 -8.88 -21.44
CA LYS A 199 4.97 -9.67 -20.39
C LYS A 199 6.34 -10.28 -20.76
N GLN A 200 7.37 -9.48 -20.97
CA GLN A 200 8.74 -9.92 -20.71
C GLN A 200 8.92 -9.97 -19.19
N SER A 201 9.90 -10.75 -18.71
CA SER A 201 10.16 -10.96 -17.28
C SER A 201 10.67 -9.69 -16.60
N GLN A 202 9.80 -8.70 -16.46
CA GLN A 202 10.08 -7.40 -15.87
C GLN A 202 10.06 -7.52 -14.36
N PHE A 203 11.13 -7.05 -13.72
CA PHE A 203 11.09 -6.76 -12.30
C PHE A 203 10.41 -5.42 -12.15
N GLU A 204 9.35 -5.39 -11.34
CA GLU A 204 8.59 -4.19 -11.08
C GLU A 204 8.63 -3.87 -9.58
N GLY A 205 8.72 -2.58 -9.28
CA GLY A 205 8.56 -2.05 -7.93
C GLY A 205 7.50 -0.95 -7.96
N MET A 206 6.66 -0.88 -6.92
CA MET A 206 5.68 0.20 -6.76
C MET A 206 6.04 0.98 -5.50
N GLY A 207 5.99 2.30 -5.60
CA GLY A 207 6.27 3.18 -4.47
C GLY A 207 5.29 4.33 -4.35
N VAL A 208 5.15 4.81 -3.13
CA VAL A 208 4.28 5.92 -2.74
C VAL A 208 5.04 6.85 -1.79
N GLY A 209 4.79 8.15 -1.88
CA GLY A 209 5.44 9.13 -1.02
C GLY A 209 4.77 10.49 -1.08
N ALA A 210 5.20 11.41 -0.20
CA ALA A 210 4.72 12.78 -0.22
C ALA A 210 5.19 13.53 -1.48
N ASN A 211 6.35 13.12 -2.01
CA ASN A 211 6.95 13.67 -3.21
C ASN A 211 7.53 12.55 -4.09
N LYS A 212 8.00 12.92 -5.28
CA LYS A 212 8.58 11.99 -6.26
C LYS A 212 9.82 11.26 -5.73
N GLU A 213 10.64 11.92 -4.91
CA GLU A 213 11.85 11.32 -4.37
C GLU A 213 11.53 10.18 -3.39
N GLU A 214 10.67 10.46 -2.41
CA GLU A 214 10.20 9.45 -1.46
C GLU A 214 9.50 8.28 -2.16
N ALA A 215 8.61 8.57 -3.12
CA ALA A 215 7.93 7.53 -3.88
C ALA A 215 8.90 6.66 -4.70
N THR A 216 9.96 7.27 -5.24
CA THR A 216 10.99 6.54 -5.99
C THR A 216 11.84 5.67 -5.05
N LEU A 217 12.22 6.17 -3.87
CA LEU A 217 12.94 5.40 -2.86
C LEU A 217 12.12 4.20 -2.37
N ASP A 218 10.85 4.39 -2.04
CA ASP A 218 9.94 3.30 -1.66
C ASP A 218 9.85 2.24 -2.76
N ALA A 219 9.72 2.67 -4.02
CA ALA A 219 9.70 1.76 -5.16
C ALA A 219 11.02 1.00 -5.36
N LEU A 220 12.17 1.63 -5.07
CA LEU A 220 13.50 1.01 -5.16
C LEU A 220 13.69 -0.07 -4.09
N PHE A 221 13.25 0.16 -2.86
CA PHE A 221 13.25 -0.87 -1.81
C PHE A 221 12.33 -2.03 -2.19
N SER A 222 11.14 -1.75 -2.74
CA SER A 222 10.27 -2.79 -3.28
C SER A 222 10.96 -3.57 -4.40
N LEU A 223 11.64 -2.91 -5.33
CA LEU A 223 12.35 -3.55 -6.44
C LEU A 223 13.50 -4.44 -5.93
N ALA A 224 14.28 -3.95 -4.97
CA ALA A 224 15.37 -4.69 -4.33
C ALA A 224 14.87 -5.97 -3.64
N LYS A 225 13.73 -5.88 -2.94
CA LYS A 225 13.02 -7.03 -2.37
C LYS A 225 12.68 -8.06 -3.44
N VAL A 226 11.99 -7.65 -4.51
CA VAL A 226 11.57 -8.58 -5.59
C VAL A 226 12.79 -9.21 -6.28
N ARG A 227 13.83 -8.43 -6.60
CA ARG A 227 15.08 -8.94 -7.21
C ARG A 227 15.75 -9.97 -6.31
N THR A 228 15.88 -9.67 -5.02
CA THR A 228 16.49 -10.58 -4.05
C THR A 228 15.70 -11.88 -3.94
N LEU A 229 14.38 -11.82 -3.75
CA LEU A 229 13.56 -13.02 -3.59
C LEU A 229 13.56 -13.90 -4.85
N LYS A 230 13.52 -13.29 -6.05
CA LYS A 230 13.61 -14.05 -7.30
C LYS A 230 14.98 -14.70 -7.49
N LYS A 231 16.06 -14.06 -7.04
CA LYS A 231 17.41 -14.65 -7.05
C LYS A 231 17.46 -15.87 -6.12
N TYR A 232 16.88 -15.77 -4.94
CA TYR A 232 16.82 -16.88 -3.98
C TYR A 232 15.96 -18.04 -4.49
N SER A 233 14.84 -17.77 -5.16
CA SER A 233 13.98 -18.81 -5.74
C SER A 233 14.59 -19.48 -6.97
N SER A 234 15.40 -18.77 -7.76
CA SER A 234 16.00 -19.31 -9.00
C SER A 234 17.38 -19.95 -8.81
N MET A 235 18.25 -19.36 -7.98
CA MET A 235 19.68 -19.75 -7.89
C MET A 235 20.02 -20.74 -6.77
N MET A 236 19.03 -21.47 -6.22
CA MET A 236 19.23 -22.45 -5.12
C MET A 236 19.95 -21.86 -3.88
N LYS A 237 19.74 -20.58 -3.56
CA LYS A 237 20.32 -19.97 -2.36
C LYS A 237 19.37 -20.14 -1.18
N ASN A 238 19.89 -20.56 -0.03
CA ASN A 238 19.13 -20.58 1.22
C ASN A 238 19.27 -19.26 1.97
N PRO A 239 18.18 -18.69 2.53
CA PRO A 239 18.26 -17.58 3.46
C PRO A 239 18.97 -18.02 4.74
N MET A 240 19.38 -17.05 5.56
CA MET A 240 19.95 -17.33 6.87
C MET A 240 18.85 -17.27 7.94
N LEU A 241 18.74 -18.30 8.78
CA LEU A 241 17.87 -18.26 9.96
C LEU A 241 18.51 -17.37 11.03
N VAL A 242 17.74 -16.39 11.52
CA VAL A 242 18.18 -15.50 12.58
C VAL A 242 17.95 -16.17 13.94
N VAL A 243 19.03 -16.64 14.56
CA VAL A 243 18.99 -17.33 15.86
C VAL A 243 18.93 -16.34 17.02
N GLY A 244 18.23 -16.71 18.10
CA GLY A 244 17.94 -15.81 19.21
C GLY A 244 16.73 -14.89 18.98
N ALA A 245 16.12 -14.91 17.79
CA ALA A 245 14.95 -14.11 17.47
C ALA A 245 13.67 -14.51 18.23
N ASN A 246 13.53 -15.76 18.68
CA ASN A 246 12.27 -16.26 19.24
C ASN A 246 11.76 -15.46 20.45
N ASN A 247 12.63 -15.20 21.43
CA ASN A 247 12.24 -14.42 22.62
C ASN A 247 11.97 -12.97 22.27
N TRP A 248 12.75 -12.41 21.35
CA TRP A 248 12.58 -11.04 20.88
C TRP A 248 11.27 -10.87 20.10
N MET A 249 10.94 -11.76 19.18
CA MET A 249 9.69 -11.74 18.40
C MET A 249 8.45 -11.77 19.30
N ARG A 250 8.49 -12.49 20.43
CA ARG A 250 7.37 -12.54 21.40
C ARG A 250 6.99 -11.16 21.95
N THR A 251 7.93 -10.22 21.95
CA THR A 251 7.67 -8.83 22.38
C THR A 251 7.05 -7.98 21.28
N LYS A 252 7.25 -8.36 20.01
CA LYS A 252 6.90 -7.56 18.81
C LYS A 252 5.57 -7.93 18.17
N VAL A 253 5.13 -9.18 18.30
CA VAL A 253 3.92 -9.67 17.62
C VAL A 253 2.75 -9.87 18.59
N PRO A 254 1.49 -9.74 18.12
CA PRO A 254 0.33 -10.05 18.92
C PRO A 254 0.29 -11.51 19.39
N PHE A 255 -0.24 -11.73 20.59
CA PHE A 255 -0.27 -13.06 21.22
C PHE A 255 -1.02 -14.11 20.37
N TYR A 256 -2.09 -13.73 19.66
CA TYR A 256 -2.87 -14.67 18.85
C TYR A 256 -2.01 -15.32 17.73
N LEU A 257 -1.05 -14.59 17.15
CA LEU A 257 -0.13 -15.15 16.16
C LEU A 257 0.77 -16.20 16.80
N LEU A 258 1.28 -15.94 17.99
CA LEU A 258 2.15 -16.87 18.73
C LEU A 258 1.41 -18.11 19.21
N GLN A 259 0.09 -18.08 19.33
CA GLN A 259 -0.72 -19.26 19.65
C GLN A 259 -0.91 -20.16 18.43
N GLN A 260 -1.08 -19.57 17.26
CA GLN A 260 -1.46 -20.29 16.04
C GLN A 260 -0.25 -20.68 15.17
N TYR A 261 0.85 -19.92 15.25
CA TYR A 261 1.98 -20.06 14.34
C TYR A 261 3.33 -20.13 15.07
N ASP A 262 4.23 -20.96 14.55
CA ASP A 262 5.65 -20.88 14.78
C ASP A 262 6.28 -19.88 13.82
N LEU A 263 6.90 -18.84 14.37
CA LEU A 263 7.47 -17.73 13.60
C LEU A 263 8.99 -17.87 13.53
N HIS A 264 9.56 -17.70 12.34
CA HIS A 264 11.00 -17.77 12.10
C HIS A 264 11.49 -16.58 11.27
N LEU A 265 12.37 -15.77 11.84
CA LEU A 265 12.97 -14.62 11.17
C LEU A 265 14.12 -15.08 10.27
N LEU A 266 14.11 -14.61 9.03
CA LEU A 266 15.02 -14.95 7.95
C LEU A 266 15.73 -13.69 7.45
N PHE A 267 17.03 -13.80 7.24
CA PHE A 267 17.86 -12.76 6.61
C PHE A 267 18.25 -13.20 5.21
N TYR A 268 18.14 -12.29 4.23
CA TYR A 268 18.47 -12.54 2.82
C TYR A 268 19.67 -11.69 2.42
N PRO A 269 20.91 -12.17 2.64
CA PRO A 269 22.12 -11.51 2.14
C PRO A 269 22.02 -11.19 0.66
N ASN A 270 22.18 -9.92 0.31
CA ASN A 270 22.04 -9.48 -1.06
C ASN A 270 23.05 -8.35 -1.37
N SER A 271 23.22 -8.07 -2.65
CA SER A 271 24.14 -7.05 -3.16
C SER A 271 23.41 -5.79 -3.63
N THR A 272 22.22 -5.53 -3.09
CA THR A 272 21.43 -4.32 -3.36
C THR A 272 21.64 -3.31 -2.25
N GLN A 273 21.24 -2.06 -2.46
CA GLN A 273 21.35 -0.98 -1.46
C GLN A 273 20.21 -1.02 -0.42
N ALA A 274 19.77 -2.23 -0.06
CA ALA A 274 18.68 -2.46 0.87
C ALA A 274 18.88 -3.78 1.62
N TRP A 275 18.56 -3.76 2.91
CA TRP A 275 18.43 -4.98 3.68
C TRP A 275 17.12 -5.67 3.34
N VAL A 276 17.14 -6.99 3.13
CA VAL A 276 15.95 -7.79 2.85
C VAL A 276 15.82 -8.86 3.94
N VAL A 277 14.67 -8.87 4.59
CA VAL A 277 14.33 -9.83 5.65
C VAL A 277 12.97 -10.45 5.37
N GLY A 278 12.77 -11.66 5.90
CA GLY A 278 11.50 -12.36 5.81
C GLY A 278 11.11 -12.97 7.14
N LEU A 279 9.82 -13.23 7.34
CA LEU A 279 9.30 -13.99 8.46
C LEU A 279 8.45 -15.11 7.91
N ALA A 280 8.81 -16.33 8.27
CA ALA A 280 8.07 -17.52 7.93
C ALA A 280 7.18 -17.92 9.11
N ALA A 281 5.89 -18.09 8.86
CA ALA A 281 4.90 -18.51 9.84
C ALA A 281 4.37 -19.90 9.48
N PHE A 282 4.63 -20.87 10.35
CA PHE A 282 4.22 -22.27 10.19
C PHE A 282 3.05 -22.54 11.12
N SER A 283 1.93 -23.01 10.59
CA SER A 283 0.74 -23.30 11.39
C SER A 283 1.02 -24.42 12.38
N ARG A 284 0.73 -24.18 13.66
CA ARG A 284 0.80 -25.19 14.73
C ARG A 284 -0.42 -26.11 14.74
N GLN A 285 -1.53 -25.61 14.23
CA GLN A 285 -2.83 -26.28 14.31
C GLN A 285 -3.15 -27.04 13.02
N ARG A 286 -2.72 -26.51 11.86
CA ARG A 286 -3.06 -27.05 10.54
C ARG A 286 -1.79 -27.52 9.83
N LEU A 287 -1.43 -28.79 10.02
CA LEU A 287 -0.23 -29.37 9.38
C LEU A 287 -0.28 -29.37 7.85
N GLU A 288 -1.46 -29.26 7.24
CA GLU A 288 -1.60 -29.18 5.78
C GLU A 288 -1.49 -27.74 5.25
N GLU A 289 -1.49 -26.74 6.14
CA GLU A 289 -1.36 -25.33 5.77
C GLU A 289 0.07 -25.04 5.29
N LYS A 290 0.18 -24.46 4.09
CA LYS A 290 1.47 -23.96 3.60
C LYS A 290 1.98 -22.85 4.51
N PRO A 291 3.31 -22.74 4.73
CA PRO A 291 3.85 -21.63 5.49
C PRO A 291 3.52 -20.29 4.84
N VAL A 292 3.20 -19.29 5.66
CA VAL A 292 2.99 -17.91 5.20
C VAL A 292 4.30 -17.17 5.34
N PHE A 293 4.71 -16.47 4.28
CA PHE A 293 5.93 -15.68 4.26
C PHE A 293 5.59 -14.19 4.15
N ALA A 294 6.14 -13.39 5.06
CA ALA A 294 6.08 -11.93 5.01
C ALA A 294 7.48 -11.37 4.74
N PHE A 295 7.61 -10.34 3.91
CA PHE A 295 8.90 -9.77 3.50
C PHE A 295 8.94 -8.25 3.64
N GLY A 296 10.09 -7.74 4.06
CA GLY A 296 10.36 -6.32 4.24
C GLY A 296 11.71 -5.96 3.63
N ALA A 297 11.83 -4.73 3.18
CA ALA A 297 13.07 -4.20 2.64
C ALA A 297 13.20 -2.71 2.94
N GLU A 298 14.35 -2.30 3.46
CA GLU A 298 14.65 -0.91 3.80
C GLU A 298 16.16 -0.71 3.89
N ALA A 299 16.60 0.54 3.86
CA ALA A 299 18.00 0.90 4.08
C ALA A 299 18.49 0.56 5.51
N ASP A 300 17.61 0.69 6.51
CA ASP A 300 17.85 0.33 7.91
C ASP A 300 17.24 -1.04 8.21
N ILE A 301 18.07 -1.97 8.71
CA ILE A 301 17.66 -3.34 9.02
C ILE A 301 16.53 -3.40 10.06
N ASN A 302 16.51 -2.49 11.03
CA ASN A 302 15.49 -2.47 12.08
C ASN A 302 14.13 -2.11 11.50
N LYS A 303 14.11 -1.13 10.58
CA LYS A 303 12.89 -0.77 9.85
C LYS A 303 12.42 -1.89 8.93
N ALA A 304 13.34 -2.58 8.25
CA ALA A 304 12.99 -3.73 7.42
C ALA A 304 12.36 -4.87 8.25
N ILE A 305 12.86 -5.10 9.47
CA ILE A 305 12.28 -6.09 10.40
C ILE A 305 10.91 -5.61 10.92
N ASP A 306 10.76 -4.35 11.31
CA ASP A 306 9.47 -3.78 11.72
C ASP A 306 8.42 -3.91 10.60
N GLN A 307 8.81 -3.66 9.34
CA GLN A 307 7.93 -3.89 8.17
C GLN A 307 7.47 -5.34 8.07
N VAL A 308 8.35 -6.32 8.33
CA VAL A 308 7.98 -7.73 8.29
C VAL A 308 6.99 -8.11 9.38
N PHE A 309 7.15 -7.59 10.60
CA PHE A 309 6.17 -7.80 11.67
C PHE A 309 4.81 -7.16 11.35
N CYS A 310 4.82 -5.97 10.75
CA CYS A 310 3.59 -5.33 10.28
C CYS A 310 2.92 -6.20 9.21
N LYS A 311 3.69 -6.67 8.22
CA LYS A 311 3.19 -7.45 7.09
C LYS A 311 2.63 -8.82 7.51
N ILE A 312 3.24 -9.50 8.48
CA ILE A 312 2.70 -10.79 8.95
C ILE A 312 1.37 -10.60 9.69
N VAL A 313 1.20 -9.50 10.44
CA VAL A 313 -0.08 -9.17 11.09
C VAL A 313 -1.16 -8.89 10.06
N GLU A 314 -0.83 -8.19 8.96
CA GLU A 314 -1.76 -8.00 7.85
C GLU A 314 -2.20 -9.34 7.23
N MET A 315 -1.25 -10.23 6.95
CA MET A 315 -1.51 -11.50 6.27
C MET A 315 -2.29 -12.51 7.14
N LEU A 316 -1.96 -12.56 8.44
CA LEU A 316 -2.51 -13.52 9.40
C LEU A 316 -3.48 -12.87 10.39
N ARG A 317 -4.09 -11.74 10.03
CA ARG A 317 -5.13 -11.10 10.86
C ARG A 317 -6.27 -12.09 11.18
N PRO A 318 -6.90 -12.02 12.37
CA PRO A 318 -8.11 -12.78 12.63
C PRO A 318 -9.18 -12.40 11.61
N SER A 319 -9.80 -13.37 10.94
CA SER A 319 -10.96 -13.11 10.08
C SER A 319 -12.07 -12.45 10.90
N GLU A 320 -12.62 -11.31 10.44
CA GLU A 320 -13.93 -10.87 10.96
C GLU A 320 -14.95 -11.99 10.63
N PRO A 321 -15.83 -12.39 11.57
CA PRO A 321 -16.72 -13.55 11.41
C PRO A 321 -17.76 -13.44 10.27
N GLU A 322 -17.79 -12.34 9.50
CA GLU A 322 -18.86 -12.06 8.53
C GLU A 322 -18.45 -12.16 7.04
N THR A 323 -17.23 -12.55 6.71
CA THR A 323 -16.81 -12.67 5.29
C THR A 323 -15.88 -13.85 5.01
N GLU A 324 -16.18 -15.00 5.59
CA GLU A 324 -15.69 -16.25 5.01
C GLU A 324 -16.60 -16.62 3.83
N ILE A 325 -16.27 -16.12 2.64
CA ILE A 325 -16.52 -16.94 1.45
C ILE A 325 -15.78 -18.24 1.75
N PRO A 326 -16.45 -19.40 1.80
CA PRO A 326 -15.77 -20.65 2.05
C PRO A 326 -14.71 -20.79 0.98
N ARG A 327 -13.43 -20.71 1.38
CA ARG A 327 -12.35 -21.14 0.50
C ARG A 327 -12.67 -22.60 0.22
N ILE A 328 -13.17 -22.87 -0.99
CA ILE A 328 -13.38 -24.22 -1.48
C ILE A 328 -12.09 -24.95 -1.13
N PRO A 329 -12.13 -26.00 -0.29
CA PRO A 329 -10.96 -26.81 -0.07
C PRO A 329 -10.58 -27.29 -1.46
N ASN A 330 -9.45 -26.83 -1.99
CA ASN A 330 -8.81 -27.57 -3.06
C ASN A 330 -8.65 -28.96 -2.47
N GLU A 331 -9.40 -29.93 -2.99
CA GLU A 331 -9.32 -31.33 -2.62
C GLU A 331 -7.89 -31.79 -2.92
N HIS A 332 -6.98 -31.52 -1.99
CA HIS A 332 -5.67 -32.11 -2.01
C HIS A 332 -5.85 -33.57 -1.62
N PRO A 333 -5.28 -34.52 -2.40
CA PRO A 333 -5.42 -35.93 -2.12
C PRO A 333 -4.92 -36.21 -0.70
N LYS A 334 -5.81 -36.78 0.12
CA LYS A 334 -5.56 -37.19 1.50
C LYS A 334 -4.29 -38.05 1.54
N GLY A 335 -3.22 -37.53 2.15
CA GLY A 335 -1.97 -38.29 2.38
C GLY A 335 -0.65 -37.54 2.15
N HIS A 336 -0.66 -36.36 1.52
CA HIS A 336 0.59 -35.62 1.20
C HIS A 336 0.94 -34.44 2.13
N GLY A 337 -0.01 -33.92 2.92
CA GLY A 337 0.20 -32.71 3.73
C GLY A 337 1.26 -32.83 4.83
N SER A 338 1.31 -33.97 5.55
CA SER A 338 2.23 -34.14 6.69
C SER A 338 3.71 -34.21 6.29
N LYS A 339 4.03 -34.81 5.13
CA LYS A 339 5.41 -34.88 4.62
C LYS A 339 5.92 -33.53 4.17
N LEU A 340 5.07 -32.71 3.58
CA LEU A 340 5.41 -31.36 3.13
C LEU A 340 5.73 -30.46 4.33
N HIS A 341 4.89 -30.49 5.37
CA HIS A 341 5.12 -29.72 6.59
C HIS A 341 6.41 -30.11 7.31
N MET A 342 6.68 -31.41 7.46
CA MET A 342 7.97 -31.86 8.02
C MET A 342 9.13 -31.36 7.18
N TRP A 343 9.03 -31.41 5.85
CA TRP A 343 10.10 -30.93 4.97
C TRP A 343 10.37 -29.43 5.14
N TRP A 344 9.32 -28.62 5.21
CA TRP A 344 9.37 -27.18 5.45
C TRP A 344 10.02 -26.84 6.80
N THR A 345 9.62 -27.54 7.85
CA THR A 345 10.23 -27.44 9.18
C THR A 345 11.69 -27.90 9.17
N HIS A 346 12.04 -28.98 8.46
CA HIS A 346 13.43 -29.40 8.33
C HIS A 346 14.27 -28.39 7.51
N TRP A 347 13.69 -27.78 6.49
CA TRP A 347 14.37 -26.78 5.66
C TRP A 347 14.77 -25.55 6.49
N ILE A 348 13.86 -24.99 7.29
CA ILE A 348 14.17 -23.80 8.10
C ILE A 348 15.31 -24.07 9.09
N TYR A 349 15.36 -25.27 9.67
CA TYR A 349 16.44 -25.64 10.60
C TYR A 349 17.76 -25.98 9.89
N ARG A 350 17.76 -26.29 8.59
CA ARG A 350 18.97 -26.48 7.77
C ARG A 350 19.51 -25.19 7.14
N CYS A 351 18.76 -24.09 7.20
CA CYS A 351 19.26 -22.79 6.75
C CYS A 351 20.53 -22.40 7.53
N PRO A 352 21.55 -21.77 6.89
CA PRO A 352 22.67 -21.16 7.59
C PRO A 352 22.20 -20.24 8.73
N LYS A 353 23.01 -20.07 9.78
CA LYS A 353 22.59 -19.30 10.97
C LYS A 353 23.32 -17.96 11.03
N ILE A 354 22.62 -16.93 11.49
CA ILE A 354 23.18 -15.62 11.87
C ILE A 354 22.56 -15.21 13.20
N SER A 355 23.32 -14.60 14.12
CA SER A 355 22.75 -14.20 15.40
C SER A 355 21.87 -12.96 15.24
N LEU A 356 20.80 -12.86 16.05
CA LEU A 356 19.97 -11.65 16.09
C LEU A 356 20.81 -10.41 16.40
N LYS A 357 21.80 -10.54 17.30
CA LYS A 357 22.69 -9.43 17.67
C LYS A 357 23.41 -8.90 16.43
N ASP A 358 23.99 -9.78 15.60
CA ASP A 358 24.73 -9.35 14.41
C ASP A 358 23.82 -8.67 13.40
N VAL A 359 22.60 -9.21 13.19
CA VAL A 359 21.61 -8.61 12.29
C VAL A 359 21.21 -7.20 12.74
N LEU A 360 20.92 -7.01 14.04
CA LEU A 360 20.49 -5.71 14.56
C LEU A 360 21.58 -4.62 14.53
N HIS A 361 22.85 -5.01 14.39
CA HIS A 361 23.99 -4.08 14.29
C HIS A 361 24.48 -3.88 12.85
N LEU A 362 23.76 -4.38 11.84
CA LEU A 362 24.09 -4.10 10.45
C LEU A 362 23.96 -2.59 10.18
N GLU A 363 24.98 -2.03 9.54
CA GLU A 363 25.01 -0.61 9.17
C GLU A 363 23.88 -0.28 8.20
N ALA A 364 23.26 0.87 8.38
CA ALA A 364 22.22 1.33 7.47
C ALA A 364 22.85 1.80 6.15
N TYR A 365 22.21 1.45 5.04
CA TYR A 365 22.57 2.03 3.74
C TYR A 365 22.18 3.52 3.67
N PRO A 366 22.88 4.34 2.88
CA PRO A 366 22.45 5.71 2.62
C PRO A 366 21.07 5.75 1.97
N ARG A 367 20.15 6.53 2.55
CA ARG A 367 18.77 6.71 2.06
C ARG A 367 18.68 7.92 1.11
N SER A 368 19.52 7.97 0.09
CA SER A 368 19.52 9.04 -0.92
C SER A 368 19.33 8.48 -2.32
N LEU A 369 18.58 9.19 -3.17
CA LEU A 369 18.42 8.79 -4.57
C LEU A 369 19.74 8.82 -5.33
N GLU A 370 20.63 9.76 -4.99
CA GLU A 370 21.96 9.84 -5.60
C GLU A 370 22.77 8.55 -5.39
N HIS A 371 22.72 7.98 -4.18
CA HIS A 371 23.40 6.72 -3.89
C HIS A 371 22.83 5.56 -4.73
N TRP A 372 21.51 5.48 -4.86
CA TRP A 372 20.85 4.51 -5.73
C TRP A 372 21.18 4.71 -7.22
N ARG A 373 21.27 5.97 -7.69
CA ARG A 373 21.68 6.28 -9.07
C ARG A 373 23.09 5.78 -9.35
N ASN A 374 24.02 6.02 -8.42
CA ASN A 374 25.40 5.55 -8.55
C ASN A 374 25.46 4.02 -8.59
N TYR A 375 24.77 3.34 -7.67
CA TYR A 375 24.67 1.88 -7.68
C TYR A 375 24.18 1.32 -9.02
N PHE A 376 23.19 1.95 -9.65
CA PHE A 376 22.65 1.51 -10.93
C PHE A 376 23.48 1.95 -12.15
N ARG A 377 24.36 2.95 -12.02
CA ARG A 377 25.29 3.39 -13.06
C ARG A 377 26.45 2.40 -13.24
N ASP A 378 26.81 1.68 -12.18
CA ASP A 378 27.92 0.74 -12.14
C ASP A 378 27.57 -0.63 -12.77
N GLY A 379 27.19 -0.61 -14.06
CA GLY A 379 26.99 -1.82 -14.86
C GLY A 379 25.72 -2.63 -14.55
N GLN A 380 24.73 -2.02 -13.90
CA GLN A 380 23.41 -2.64 -13.66
C GLN A 380 22.44 -2.34 -14.81
N ASP A 381 21.36 -3.13 -14.88
CA ASP A 381 20.27 -2.90 -15.84
C ASP A 381 19.64 -1.50 -15.70
N LEU A 382 19.14 -0.97 -16.82
CA LEU A 382 18.42 0.30 -16.83
C LEU A 382 17.14 0.23 -15.99
N VAL A 383 16.93 1.26 -15.16
CA VAL A 383 15.72 1.41 -14.33
C VAL A 383 14.92 2.59 -14.86
N SER A 384 13.69 2.33 -15.31
CA SER A 384 12.74 3.36 -15.71
C SER A 384 11.80 3.68 -14.55
N VAL A 385 11.66 4.96 -14.24
CA VAL A 385 10.82 5.55 -13.20
C VAL A 385 9.58 6.15 -13.85
N LEU A 386 8.44 5.45 -13.76
CA LEU A 386 7.17 5.89 -14.34
C LEU A 386 6.39 6.68 -13.29
N SER A 387 5.97 7.91 -13.63
CA SER A 387 5.07 8.69 -12.77
C SER A 387 3.64 8.31 -13.10
N VAL A 388 2.98 7.56 -12.20
CA VAL A 388 1.75 6.82 -12.51
C VAL A 388 0.50 7.40 -11.88
N ASN A 389 0.59 8.57 -11.25
CA ASN A 389 -0.59 9.34 -10.84
C ASN A 389 -1.52 9.60 -12.04
N ASN A 390 -2.79 9.84 -11.75
CA ASN A 390 -3.78 10.27 -12.73
C ASN A 390 -4.73 11.28 -12.08
N HIS A 391 -5.61 11.88 -12.88
CA HIS A 391 -6.53 12.91 -12.41
C HIS A 391 -7.51 12.47 -11.31
N TYR A 392 -7.73 11.17 -11.12
CA TYR A 392 -8.55 10.61 -10.02
C TYR A 392 -7.72 10.21 -8.80
N LEU A 393 -6.40 10.10 -8.94
CA LEU A 393 -5.43 9.90 -7.86
C LEU A 393 -4.33 10.98 -7.98
N PRO A 394 -4.69 12.25 -7.73
CA PRO A 394 -3.80 13.38 -7.99
C PRO A 394 -2.51 13.28 -7.16
N SER A 395 -1.38 13.67 -7.78
CA SER A 395 -0.05 13.61 -7.14
C SER A 395 0.08 14.50 -5.91
N GLN A 396 -0.76 15.54 -5.83
CA GLN A 396 -0.87 16.44 -4.70
C GLN A 396 -1.38 15.74 -3.43
N ILE A 397 -2.06 14.59 -3.54
CA ILE A 397 -2.42 13.77 -2.38
C ILE A 397 -1.25 12.86 -2.01
N ARG A 398 -0.79 12.07 -2.97
CA ARG A 398 0.37 11.18 -2.86
C ARG A 398 1.01 11.04 -4.22
N THR A 399 2.34 11.09 -4.28
CA THR A 399 3.07 10.75 -5.49
C THR A 399 3.20 9.23 -5.60
N LEU A 400 2.84 8.69 -6.76
CA LEU A 400 2.86 7.26 -7.05
C LEU A 400 3.84 7.01 -8.20
N VAL A 401 4.76 6.08 -7.98
CA VAL A 401 5.82 5.73 -8.92
C VAL A 401 5.80 4.22 -9.17
N LYS A 402 6.02 3.84 -10.43
CA LYS A 402 6.29 2.46 -10.83
C LYS A 402 7.70 2.37 -11.40
N LEU A 403 8.52 1.47 -10.88
CA LEU A 403 9.81 1.15 -11.45
C LEU A 403 9.70 -0.05 -12.38
N LYS A 404 10.42 0.03 -13.49
CA LYS A 404 10.61 -1.08 -14.43
C LYS A 404 12.09 -1.29 -14.68
N LEU A 405 12.55 -2.51 -14.46
CA LEU A 405 13.88 -2.95 -14.84
C LEU A 405 13.79 -3.72 -16.16
N SER A 406 14.51 -3.25 -17.19
CA SER A 406 14.64 -3.99 -18.45
C SER A 406 15.69 -5.10 -18.27
N SER A 407 15.26 -6.27 -17.79
CA SER A 407 16.14 -7.44 -17.68
C SER A 407 16.23 -8.15 -19.03
N THR A 408 17.42 -8.23 -19.62
CA THR A 408 17.71 -9.10 -20.77
C THR A 408 17.78 -10.58 -20.38
N ASP A 409 17.97 -10.87 -19.09
CA ASP A 409 18.01 -12.24 -18.58
C ASP A 409 16.61 -12.85 -18.59
N LEU A 410 16.31 -13.57 -19.68
CA LEU A 410 15.36 -14.68 -19.68
C LEU A 410 15.92 -15.73 -18.72
N ILE A 411 15.74 -15.53 -17.41
CA ILE A 411 15.93 -16.61 -16.45
C ILE A 411 14.88 -17.66 -16.82
N GLN A 412 15.30 -18.68 -17.56
CA GLN A 412 14.46 -19.83 -17.86
C GLN A 412 13.90 -20.34 -16.55
N SER A 413 12.58 -20.42 -16.46
CA SER A 413 11.88 -20.92 -15.28
C SER A 413 12.18 -22.41 -15.13
N VAL A 414 13.35 -22.75 -14.59
CA VAL A 414 13.58 -24.10 -14.10
C VAL A 414 12.64 -24.25 -12.90
N PRO A 415 11.71 -25.22 -12.90
CA PRO A 415 10.84 -25.47 -11.76
C PRO A 415 11.72 -25.98 -10.62
N ASN A 416 12.18 -25.07 -9.77
CA ASN A 416 13.11 -25.41 -8.72
C ASN A 416 12.31 -25.90 -7.51
N ILE A 417 12.30 -27.22 -7.33
CA ILE A 417 11.78 -27.89 -6.13
C ILE A 417 12.90 -27.88 -5.10
N ASN A 418 13.23 -26.70 -4.57
CA ASN A 418 14.13 -26.62 -3.42
C ASN A 418 13.65 -25.55 -2.42
N GLY A 419 13.35 -26.04 -1.23
CA GLY A 419 13.29 -25.33 0.05
C GLY A 419 12.18 -24.32 0.29
N ILE A 420 11.83 -23.48 -0.69
CA ILE A 420 11.09 -22.22 -0.44
C ILE A 420 9.80 -22.07 -1.24
N GLY A 421 9.38 -23.15 -1.89
CA GLY A 421 8.26 -23.12 -2.84
C GLY A 421 8.70 -22.57 -4.19
N THR A 422 7.76 -22.56 -5.11
CA THR A 422 7.95 -21.99 -6.45
C THR A 422 7.95 -20.46 -6.39
N TRP A 423 8.41 -19.78 -7.45
CA TRP A 423 8.24 -18.32 -7.56
C TRP A 423 6.78 -17.88 -7.36
N ASN A 424 5.80 -18.74 -7.65
CA ASN A 424 4.40 -18.46 -7.38
C ASN A 424 4.13 -18.29 -5.87
N ASP A 425 4.73 -19.11 -5.01
CA ASP A 425 4.54 -19.01 -3.55
C ASP A 425 5.13 -17.69 -3.01
N PHE A 426 6.23 -17.18 -3.59
CA PHE A 426 6.76 -15.84 -3.27
C PHE A 426 5.92 -14.71 -3.86
N ARG A 427 5.39 -14.89 -5.07
CA ARG A 427 4.53 -13.89 -5.73
C ARG A 427 3.26 -13.66 -4.92
N ASP A 428 2.67 -14.72 -4.38
CA ASP A 428 1.47 -14.62 -3.55
C ASP A 428 1.76 -13.90 -2.22
N ALA A 429 2.99 -14.02 -1.69
CA ALA A 429 3.47 -13.25 -0.53
C ALA A 429 3.86 -11.79 -0.84
N LEU A 430 4.01 -11.44 -2.13
CA LEU A 430 4.33 -10.08 -2.59
C LEU A 430 3.09 -9.30 -3.06
N ALA A 431 1.96 -9.97 -3.28
CA ALA A 431 0.66 -9.39 -3.60
C ALA A 431 -0.09 -8.90 -2.35
#